data_AF-A0A6M4A087-F1
#
_entry.id   AF-A0A6M4A087-F1
#
_cell.length_a   1.000
_cell.length_b   1.000
_cell.length_c   1.000
_cell.angle_alpha   90.00
_cell.angle_beta   90.00
_cell.angle_gamma   90.00
#
_symmetry.space_group_name_H-M   'P 1'
#
loop_
_entity.id
_entity.type
_entity.pdbx_description
1 polymer ?
#
loop_
_entity_poly.entity_id
_entity_poly.type
_entity_poly.pdbx_seq_one_letter_code
_entity_poly.pdbx_strand_id
1 'polypeptide(L)'
;MTITTTPIALCVDDFGQHSGIDEAVCSLLELKRITAVSCMSMAPRWASHSAPMLRERSEMGDYGLHFNLTENFGKSRNNRLSSLILRSYLHRLESDGLITLLQQQLDAFETAIGRTPDFIDGHQHVHQLPMVREALLKVIQQRYPQRLPWIRNTRPASPQWGGKAIVLNYLGGSTLFRKLKKANIPSNNGFAGVYGFNTDDYAGCFEEWLKAASRGMLIMCHPAITLDKNDAISAQRLVEYKFFCSEQFPQMLAQHHASLARLSTTIDRQSQLAN
;
A
#
# COMPACT_ATOMS: atom_id res chain seq x y z
N MET A 1 8.54 33.93 -4.75
CA MET A 1 8.77 32.80 -5.68
C MET A 1 8.12 31.57 -5.06
N THR A 2 7.15 30.95 -5.71
CA THR A 2 6.58 29.67 -5.25
C THR A 2 7.61 28.58 -5.52
N ILE A 3 8.19 28.00 -4.47
CA ILE A 3 9.07 26.83 -4.60
C ILE A 3 8.23 25.68 -5.17
N THR A 4 8.53 25.25 -6.38
CA THR A 4 7.93 24.04 -6.96
C THR A 4 8.38 22.83 -6.14
N THR A 5 7.42 22.08 -5.63
CA THR A 5 7.68 20.83 -4.89
C THR A 5 7.29 19.62 -5.72
N THR A 6 7.95 18.49 -5.47
CA THR A 6 7.67 17.20 -6.11
C THR A 6 6.62 16.43 -5.30
N PRO A 7 5.40 16.21 -5.82
CA PRO A 7 4.35 15.52 -5.09
C PRO A 7 4.59 14.00 -5.06
N ILE A 8 4.70 13.47 -3.85
CA ILE A 8 4.85 12.05 -3.54
C ILE A 8 3.71 11.61 -2.61
N ALA A 9 3.46 10.30 -2.55
CA ALA A 9 2.48 9.72 -1.64
C ALA A 9 3.18 8.87 -0.58
N LEU A 10 2.66 8.92 0.65
CA LEU A 10 3.06 8.05 1.75
C LEU A 10 1.87 7.17 2.14
N CYS A 11 2.07 5.85 2.11
CA CYS A 11 1.03 4.86 2.36
C CYS A 11 1.35 4.01 3.59
N VAL A 12 0.44 4.01 4.56
CA VAL A 12 0.51 3.09 5.70
C VAL A 12 -0.18 1.79 5.33
N ASP A 13 0.53 0.68 5.48
CA ASP A 13 0.00 -0.66 5.27
C ASP A 13 -0.56 -1.26 6.58
N ASP A 14 -1.29 -2.36 6.44
CA ASP A 14 -1.82 -3.19 7.54
C ASP A 14 -2.89 -2.54 8.44
N PHE A 15 -3.54 -1.45 8.01
CA PHE A 15 -4.62 -0.84 8.80
C PHE A 15 -5.77 -1.84 9.01
N GLY A 16 -6.23 -1.97 10.25
CA GLY A 16 -7.17 -2.98 10.70
C GLY A 16 -6.53 -4.23 11.33
N GLN A 17 -5.21 -4.45 11.18
CA GLN A 17 -4.55 -5.63 11.75
C GLN A 17 -4.56 -5.62 13.29
N HIS A 18 -4.27 -4.48 13.92
CA HIS A 18 -4.43 -4.28 15.37
C HIS A 18 -4.59 -2.78 15.71
N SER A 19 -5.11 -2.47 16.91
CA SER A 19 -5.44 -1.06 17.29
C SER A 19 -4.25 -0.12 17.28
N GLY A 20 -3.05 -0.61 17.60
CA GLY A 20 -1.84 0.20 17.57
C GLY A 20 -1.57 0.81 16.19
N ILE A 21 -1.89 0.09 15.11
CA ILE A 21 -1.81 0.62 13.74
C ILE A 21 -2.97 1.59 13.49
N ASP A 22 -4.18 1.22 13.92
CA ASP A 22 -5.37 2.03 13.67
C ASP A 22 -5.25 3.45 14.27
N GLU A 23 -4.79 3.52 15.51
CA GLU A 23 -4.55 4.77 16.24
C GLU A 23 -3.41 5.59 15.61
N ALA A 24 -2.34 4.93 15.17
CA ALA A 24 -1.23 5.59 14.46
C ALA A 24 -1.73 6.23 13.16
N VAL A 25 -2.50 5.50 12.36
CA VAL A 25 -3.05 6.01 11.09
C VAL A 25 -3.95 7.23 11.32
N CYS A 26 -4.84 7.18 12.31
CA CYS A 26 -5.73 8.31 12.59
C CYS A 26 -4.94 9.55 12.98
N SER A 27 -3.97 9.41 13.89
CA SER A 27 -3.10 10.51 14.30
C SER A 27 -2.30 11.07 13.12
N LEU A 28 -1.73 10.22 12.28
CA LEU A 28 -0.91 10.65 11.14
C LEU A 28 -1.75 11.28 10.02
N LEU A 29 -3.01 10.88 9.81
CA LEU A 29 -3.93 11.56 8.89
C LEU A 29 -4.26 12.97 9.40
N GLU A 30 -4.56 13.12 10.69
CA GLU A 30 -4.87 14.42 11.31
C GLU A 30 -3.69 15.38 11.26
N LEU A 31 -2.48 14.87 11.49
CA LEU A 31 -1.24 15.61 11.34
C LEU A 31 -0.82 15.86 9.87
N LYS A 32 -1.59 15.36 8.90
CA LYS A 32 -1.29 15.42 7.46
C LYS A 32 0.08 14.85 7.10
N ARG A 33 0.46 13.77 7.79
CA ARG A 33 1.75 13.09 7.63
C ARG A 33 1.72 11.95 6.63
N ILE A 34 0.53 11.41 6.33
CA ILE A 34 0.32 10.33 5.36
C ILE A 34 -0.79 10.70 4.38
N THR A 35 -0.83 10.05 3.22
CA THR A 35 -1.81 10.35 2.15
C THR A 35 -2.56 9.14 1.64
N ALA A 36 -2.17 7.94 2.06
CA ALA A 36 -2.83 6.70 1.70
C ALA A 36 -2.84 5.71 2.86
N VAL A 37 -3.89 4.90 2.94
CA VAL A 37 -4.06 3.85 3.96
C VAL A 37 -4.50 2.56 3.27
N SER A 38 -3.72 1.49 3.44
CA SER A 38 -4.05 0.18 2.92
C SER A 38 -4.67 -0.72 3.98
N CYS A 39 -5.88 -1.20 3.70
CA CYS A 39 -6.79 -1.74 4.70
C CYS A 39 -6.97 -3.27 4.60
N MET A 40 -6.79 -3.94 5.73
CA MET A 40 -7.03 -5.37 5.93
C MET A 40 -8.51 -5.64 6.18
N SER A 41 -9.34 -5.61 5.14
CA SER A 41 -10.82 -5.62 5.26
C SER A 41 -11.43 -6.89 5.88
N MET A 42 -10.65 -7.96 6.00
CA MET A 42 -11.07 -9.21 6.66
C MET A 42 -10.59 -9.33 8.10
N ALA A 43 -9.93 -8.29 8.64
CA ALA A 43 -9.46 -8.30 10.00
C ALA A 43 -10.66 -8.34 10.99
N PRO A 44 -10.55 -9.03 12.13
CA PRO A 44 -11.67 -9.23 13.07
C PRO A 44 -12.33 -7.94 13.56
N ARG A 45 -11.57 -6.85 13.63
CA ARG A 45 -12.03 -5.54 14.12
C ARG A 45 -12.40 -4.56 13.01
N TRP A 46 -12.27 -4.95 11.75
CA TRP A 46 -12.44 -4.07 10.59
C TRP A 46 -13.77 -3.33 10.61
N ALA A 47 -14.89 -4.06 10.59
CA ALA A 47 -16.22 -3.46 10.50
C ALA A 47 -16.63 -2.72 11.78
N SER A 48 -16.21 -3.21 12.95
CA SER A 48 -16.66 -2.70 14.24
C SER A 48 -15.85 -1.51 14.76
N HIS A 49 -14.57 -1.38 14.38
CA HIS A 49 -13.69 -0.34 14.91
C HIS A 49 -12.92 0.39 13.81
N SER A 50 -12.10 -0.32 13.03
CA SER A 50 -11.10 0.31 12.14
C SER A 50 -11.75 1.10 10.99
N ALA A 51 -12.71 0.51 10.28
CA ALA A 51 -13.41 1.20 9.19
C ALA A 51 -14.19 2.44 9.66
N PRO A 52 -14.96 2.40 10.78
CA PRO A 52 -15.54 3.61 11.37
C PRO A 52 -14.55 4.77 11.54
N MET A 53 -13.34 4.49 12.04
CA MET A 53 -12.31 5.52 12.22
C MET A 53 -11.87 6.17 10.90
N LEU A 54 -11.80 5.42 9.79
CA LEU A 54 -11.52 5.99 8.48
C LEU A 54 -12.72 6.73 7.87
N ARG A 55 -13.96 6.30 8.14
CA ARG A 55 -15.15 7.01 7.66
C ARG A 55 -15.23 8.43 8.21
N GLU A 56 -14.87 8.63 9.47
CA GLU A 56 -14.76 9.97 10.09
C GLU A 56 -13.70 10.85 9.42
N ARG A 57 -12.76 10.23 8.67
CA ARG A 57 -11.63 10.87 8.01
C ARG A 57 -11.73 10.69 6.48
N SER A 58 -12.92 10.53 5.91
CA SER A 58 -13.13 10.07 4.52
C SER A 58 -12.33 10.83 3.45
N GLU A 59 -12.11 12.14 3.67
CA GLU A 59 -11.45 13.05 2.72
C GLU A 59 -9.94 13.23 2.95
N MET A 60 -9.37 12.61 3.99
CA MET A 60 -7.98 12.87 4.41
C MET A 60 -6.93 12.07 3.62
N GLY A 61 -7.33 11.02 2.89
CA GLY A 61 -6.40 10.15 2.17
C GLY A 61 -7.05 9.31 1.08
N ASP A 62 -6.22 8.61 0.32
CA ASP A 62 -6.65 7.50 -0.53
C ASP A 62 -6.80 6.25 0.33
N TYR A 63 -7.97 5.61 0.30
CA TYR A 63 -8.20 4.38 1.07
C TYR A 63 -8.34 3.19 0.13
N GLY A 64 -7.54 2.16 0.38
CA GLY A 64 -7.43 1.02 -0.52
C GLY A 64 -7.52 -0.32 0.18
N LEU A 65 -7.76 -1.35 -0.63
CA LEU A 65 -7.72 -2.73 -0.16
C LEU A 65 -6.26 -3.22 -0.08
N HIS A 66 -5.86 -3.70 1.10
CA HIS A 66 -4.65 -4.49 1.28
C HIS A 66 -4.94 -5.96 1.03
N PHE A 67 -4.88 -6.40 -0.23
CA PHE A 67 -5.31 -7.76 -0.59
C PHE A 67 -4.45 -8.80 0.11
N ASN A 68 -5.09 -9.60 0.97
CA ASN A 68 -4.39 -10.52 1.85
C ASN A 68 -4.67 -11.98 1.48
N LEU A 69 -3.61 -12.80 1.43
CA LEU A 69 -3.67 -14.24 1.17
C LEU A 69 -2.90 -15.07 2.22
N THR A 70 -2.20 -14.41 3.14
CA THR A 70 -1.21 -15.04 4.03
C THR A 70 -1.52 -14.80 5.51
N GLU A 71 -1.92 -13.58 5.88
CA GLU A 71 -2.34 -13.25 7.24
C GLU A 71 -3.70 -13.88 7.55
N ASN A 72 -3.86 -14.45 8.73
CA ASN A 72 -5.06 -15.18 9.12
C ASN A 72 -5.69 -14.65 10.42
N PHE A 73 -5.15 -13.55 10.95
CA PHE A 73 -5.59 -12.84 12.14
C PHE A 73 -5.71 -13.77 13.36
N GLY A 74 -4.70 -14.63 13.54
CA GLY A 74 -4.60 -15.54 14.69
C GLY A 74 -5.34 -16.87 14.53
N LYS A 75 -5.77 -17.24 13.32
CA LYS A 75 -6.40 -18.55 13.04
C LYS A 75 -5.34 -19.64 12.79
N SER A 76 -5.69 -20.92 12.92
CA SER A 76 -4.72 -22.04 12.95
C SER A 76 -4.00 -22.35 11.63
N ARG A 77 -4.49 -21.84 10.49
CA ARG A 77 -3.88 -22.09 9.16
C ARG A 77 -3.16 -20.85 8.67
N ASN A 78 -1.85 -20.78 8.85
CA ASN A 78 -1.03 -19.73 8.24
C ASN A 78 -0.59 -20.19 6.85
N ASN A 79 -1.01 -19.47 5.81
CA ASN A 79 -0.52 -19.70 4.45
C ASN A 79 0.86 -19.06 4.35
N ARG A 80 1.92 -19.86 4.57
CA ARG A 80 3.31 -19.39 4.44
C ARG A 80 3.50 -18.70 3.08
N LEU A 81 4.00 -17.47 3.09
CA LEU A 81 4.29 -16.68 1.89
C LEU A 81 5.13 -17.46 0.87
N SER A 82 6.14 -18.19 1.33
CA SER A 82 7.00 -19.01 0.46
C SER A 82 6.21 -20.09 -0.32
N SER A 83 5.22 -20.72 0.33
CA SER A 83 4.33 -21.70 -0.32
C SER A 83 3.43 -21.03 -1.35
N LEU A 84 2.88 -19.86 -1.03
CA LEU A 84 2.06 -19.09 -1.95
C LEU A 84 2.86 -18.67 -3.20
N ILE A 85 4.08 -18.15 -3.02
CA ILE A 85 5.00 -17.80 -4.11
C ILE A 85 5.26 -19.04 -4.97
N LEU A 86 5.70 -20.15 -4.37
CA LEU A 86 6.01 -21.38 -5.12
C LEU A 86 4.80 -21.88 -5.93
N ARG A 87 3.62 -21.98 -5.30
CA ARG A 87 2.41 -22.44 -5.97
C ARG A 87 1.95 -21.49 -7.07
N SER A 88 2.07 -20.19 -6.86
CA SER A 88 1.77 -19.16 -7.86
C SER A 88 2.64 -19.34 -9.11
N TYR A 89 3.96 -19.50 -8.95
CA TYR A 89 4.89 -19.69 -10.07
C TYR A 89 4.75 -21.05 -10.75
N LEU A 90 4.36 -22.10 -10.02
CA LEU A 90 4.03 -23.41 -10.58
C LEU A 90 2.61 -23.47 -11.18
N HIS A 91 1.87 -22.36 -11.18
CA HIS A 91 0.49 -22.28 -11.64
C HIS A 91 -0.46 -23.28 -10.93
N ARG A 92 -0.25 -23.50 -9.62
CA ARG A 92 -1.00 -24.43 -8.75
C ARG A 92 -1.94 -23.71 -7.75
N LEU A 93 -2.32 -22.49 -8.06
CA LEU A 93 -3.39 -21.79 -7.35
C LEU A 93 -4.72 -22.06 -8.07
N GLU A 94 -5.82 -21.95 -7.34
CA GLU A 94 -7.16 -22.05 -7.91
C GLU A 94 -7.61 -20.66 -8.34
N SER A 95 -7.76 -20.44 -9.65
CA SER A 95 -8.08 -19.11 -10.20
C SER A 95 -9.42 -18.58 -9.70
N ASP A 96 -10.46 -19.42 -9.66
CA ASP A 96 -11.79 -19.01 -9.21
C ASP A 96 -11.81 -18.77 -7.70
N GLY A 97 -11.01 -19.51 -6.93
CA GLY A 97 -10.76 -19.25 -5.52
C GLY A 97 -10.12 -17.87 -5.28
N LEU A 98 -9.12 -17.49 -6.08
CA LEU A 98 -8.50 -16.16 -5.99
C LEU A 98 -9.49 -15.02 -6.31
N ILE A 99 -10.31 -15.20 -7.35
CA ILE A 99 -11.35 -14.25 -7.73
C ILE A 99 -12.37 -14.10 -6.60
N THR A 100 -12.85 -15.22 -6.06
CA THR A 100 -13.82 -15.25 -4.97
C THR A 100 -13.27 -14.55 -3.72
N LEU A 101 -12.03 -14.86 -3.32
CA LEU A 101 -11.39 -14.24 -2.17
C LEU A 101 -11.19 -12.73 -2.34
N LEU A 102 -10.80 -12.28 -3.53
CA LEU A 102 -10.66 -10.85 -3.81
C LEU A 102 -12.02 -10.14 -3.76
N GLN A 103 -13.06 -10.74 -4.35
CA GLN A 103 -14.42 -10.18 -4.29
C GLN A 103 -14.91 -10.06 -2.85
N GLN A 104 -14.75 -11.11 -2.03
CA GLN A 104 -15.12 -11.07 -0.61
C GLN A 104 -14.40 -9.97 0.16
N GLN A 105 -13.11 -9.78 -0.10
CA GLN A 105 -12.33 -8.72 0.53
C GLN A 105 -12.77 -7.32 0.08
N LEU A 106 -13.12 -7.15 -1.19
CA LEU A 106 -13.68 -5.91 -1.71
C LEU A 106 -15.08 -5.64 -1.15
N ASP A 107 -15.94 -6.65 -1.04
CA ASP A 107 -17.27 -6.53 -0.42
C ASP A 107 -17.16 -6.09 1.04
N ALA A 108 -16.26 -6.70 1.81
CA ALA A 108 -16.01 -6.32 3.20
C ALA A 108 -15.44 -4.89 3.31
N PHE A 109 -14.58 -4.48 2.39
CA PHE A 109 -14.06 -3.11 2.33
C PHE A 109 -15.19 -2.13 2.04
N GLU A 110 -15.92 -2.32 0.95
CA GLU A 110 -16.96 -1.41 0.47
C GLU A 110 -18.14 -1.30 1.44
N THR A 111 -18.56 -2.42 2.03
CA THR A 111 -19.64 -2.44 3.02
C THR A 111 -19.28 -1.62 4.25
N ALA A 112 -18.04 -1.75 4.73
CA ALA A 112 -17.60 -1.06 5.94
C ALA A 112 -17.20 0.39 5.67
N ILE A 113 -16.62 0.72 4.51
CA ILE A 113 -16.15 2.08 4.19
C ILE A 113 -17.25 2.93 3.53
N GLY A 114 -18.21 2.30 2.85
CA GLY A 114 -19.33 2.97 2.17
C GLY A 114 -18.99 3.52 0.77
N ARG A 115 -17.80 3.21 0.23
CA ARG A 115 -17.38 3.58 -1.12
C ARG A 115 -16.40 2.56 -1.70
N THR A 116 -16.24 2.58 -3.02
CA THR A 116 -15.21 1.79 -3.72
C THR A 116 -13.80 2.21 -3.29
N PRO A 117 -12.82 1.31 -3.27
CA PRO A 117 -11.44 1.66 -2.93
C PRO A 117 -10.86 2.67 -3.92
N ASP A 118 -10.04 3.60 -3.44
CA ASP A 118 -9.21 4.45 -4.30
C ASP A 118 -8.07 3.64 -4.94
N PHE A 119 -7.62 2.59 -4.24
CA PHE A 119 -6.53 1.74 -4.69
C PHE A 119 -6.57 0.30 -4.20
N ILE A 120 -5.77 -0.55 -4.83
CA ILE A 120 -5.53 -1.91 -4.34
C ILE A 120 -4.03 -2.20 -4.38
N ASP A 121 -3.54 -2.82 -3.32
CA ASP A 121 -2.25 -3.48 -3.26
C ASP A 121 -2.39 -4.86 -2.59
N GLY A 122 -1.30 -5.44 -2.08
CA GLY A 122 -1.37 -6.74 -1.42
C GLY A 122 -0.46 -6.81 -0.21
N HIS A 123 -0.94 -7.46 0.84
CA HIS A 123 -0.13 -7.81 2.00
C HIS A 123 1.05 -8.68 1.56
N GLN A 124 2.26 -8.32 1.99
CA GLN A 124 3.51 -8.92 1.51
C GLN A 124 3.66 -8.86 -0.03
N HIS A 125 2.98 -7.89 -0.67
CA HIS A 125 2.95 -7.66 -2.10
C HIS A 125 2.46 -8.86 -2.93
N VAL A 126 1.58 -9.69 -2.39
CA VAL A 126 1.08 -10.90 -3.08
C VAL A 126 0.32 -10.60 -4.38
N HIS A 127 -0.22 -9.38 -4.52
CA HIS A 127 -1.03 -8.94 -5.65
C HIS A 127 -0.27 -8.94 -6.99
N GLN A 128 1.07 -8.92 -6.96
CA GLN A 128 1.92 -8.97 -8.17
C GLN A 128 2.24 -10.39 -8.65
N LEU A 129 1.96 -11.42 -7.84
CA LEU A 129 2.31 -12.80 -8.14
C LEU A 129 1.52 -13.34 -9.35
N PRO A 130 2.08 -14.30 -10.13
CA PRO A 130 1.34 -14.98 -11.19
C PRO A 130 0.01 -15.56 -10.70
N MET A 131 -0.99 -15.61 -11.58
CA MET A 131 -2.39 -15.95 -11.27
C MET A 131 -3.10 -14.94 -10.36
N VAL A 132 -2.45 -14.44 -9.29
CA VAL A 132 -3.04 -13.45 -8.37
C VAL A 132 -3.28 -12.12 -9.09
N ARG A 133 -2.26 -11.61 -9.80
CA ARG A 133 -2.40 -10.39 -10.60
C ARG A 133 -3.42 -10.56 -11.75
N GLU A 134 -3.55 -11.77 -12.29
CA GLU A 134 -4.52 -12.06 -13.36
C GLU A 134 -5.95 -11.99 -12.82
N ALA A 135 -6.20 -12.61 -11.66
CA ALA A 135 -7.46 -12.51 -10.93
C ALA A 135 -7.77 -11.05 -10.54
N LEU A 136 -6.79 -10.31 -10.03
CA LEU A 136 -6.91 -8.90 -9.69
C LEU A 136 -7.39 -8.07 -10.88
N LEU A 137 -6.66 -8.14 -12.00
CA LEU A 137 -6.98 -7.36 -13.20
C LEU A 137 -8.38 -7.70 -13.73
N LYS A 138 -8.75 -8.99 -13.74
CA LYS A 138 -10.09 -9.43 -14.14
C LYS A 138 -11.17 -8.83 -13.23
N VAL A 139 -11.00 -8.92 -11.91
CA VAL A 139 -12.00 -8.43 -10.95
C VAL A 139 -12.16 -6.92 -11.03
N ILE A 140 -11.07 -6.14 -11.04
CA ILE A 140 -11.20 -4.67 -11.04
C ILE A 140 -11.81 -4.12 -12.33
N GLN A 141 -11.49 -4.73 -13.48
CA GLN A 141 -12.06 -4.31 -14.76
C GLN A 141 -13.55 -4.63 -14.85
N GLN A 142 -13.99 -5.75 -14.25
CA GLN A 142 -15.40 -6.15 -14.21
C GLN A 142 -16.20 -5.36 -13.16
N ARG A 143 -15.63 -5.17 -11.97
CA ARG A 143 -16.31 -4.55 -10.82
C ARG A 143 -16.33 -3.02 -10.90
N TYR A 144 -15.31 -2.39 -11.49
CA TYR A 144 -15.17 -0.92 -11.52
C TYR A 144 -14.99 -0.34 -12.92
N PRO A 145 -15.89 -0.62 -13.88
CA PRO A 145 -15.72 -0.21 -15.28
C PRO A 145 -15.70 1.32 -15.47
N GLN A 146 -16.32 2.08 -14.55
CA GLN A 146 -16.42 3.55 -14.65
C GLN A 146 -15.28 4.28 -13.92
N ARG A 147 -14.73 3.68 -12.86
CA ARG A 147 -13.71 4.30 -12.01
C ARG A 147 -12.75 3.23 -11.49
N LEU A 148 -11.72 2.95 -12.27
CA LEU A 148 -10.68 2.00 -11.87
C LEU A 148 -9.93 2.52 -10.62
N PRO A 149 -9.75 1.70 -9.58
CA PRO A 149 -8.79 1.99 -8.52
C PRO A 149 -7.38 2.01 -9.11
N TRP A 150 -6.49 2.82 -8.54
CA TRP A 150 -5.07 2.69 -8.90
C TRP A 150 -4.49 1.43 -8.27
N ILE A 151 -3.58 0.76 -8.97
CA ILE A 151 -2.93 -0.46 -8.45
C ILE A 151 -1.50 -0.13 -8.05
N ARG A 152 -1.12 -0.50 -6.82
CA ARG A 152 0.27 -0.37 -6.39
C ARG A 152 1.16 -1.23 -7.28
N ASN A 153 2.19 -0.61 -7.82
CA ASN A 153 3.30 -1.27 -8.47
C ASN A 153 4.55 -1.16 -7.58
N THR A 154 5.33 -2.22 -7.53
CA THR A 154 6.51 -2.37 -6.66
C THR A 154 7.84 -2.14 -7.40
N ARG A 155 7.79 -1.67 -8.65
CA ARG A 155 9.01 -1.30 -9.39
C ARG A 155 9.74 -0.19 -8.61
N PRO A 156 11.01 -0.39 -8.24
CA PRO A 156 11.73 0.56 -7.40
C PRO A 156 11.84 1.92 -8.08
N ALA A 157 11.78 3.00 -7.30
CA ALA A 157 11.95 4.35 -7.81
C ALA A 157 13.39 4.63 -8.28
N SER A 158 14.38 4.00 -7.65
CA SER A 158 15.78 4.02 -8.09
C SER A 158 16.26 2.63 -8.50
N PRO A 159 16.91 2.47 -9.67
CA PRO A 159 17.50 1.20 -10.09
C PRO A 159 18.72 0.79 -9.24
N GLN A 160 19.27 1.72 -8.45
CA GLN A 160 20.45 1.47 -7.62
C GLN A 160 20.10 0.76 -6.30
N TRP A 161 18.82 0.76 -5.90
CA TRP A 161 18.40 0.11 -4.66
C TRP A 161 18.46 -1.40 -4.80
N GLY A 162 19.37 -2.02 -4.06
CA GLY A 162 19.62 -3.46 -4.00
C GLY A 162 18.68 -4.25 -3.09
N GLY A 163 19.00 -5.53 -2.89
CA GLY A 163 18.40 -6.36 -1.85
C GLY A 163 16.89 -6.63 -2.04
N LYS A 164 16.10 -6.41 -0.98
CA LYS A 164 14.65 -6.72 -0.98
C LYS A 164 13.88 -5.97 -2.07
N ALA A 165 14.26 -4.75 -2.42
CA ALA A 165 13.60 -3.97 -3.47
C ALA A 165 13.72 -4.66 -4.85
N ILE A 166 14.90 -5.20 -5.16
CA ILE A 166 15.15 -5.98 -6.37
C ILE A 166 14.35 -7.27 -6.36
N VAL A 167 14.34 -8.00 -5.23
CA VAL A 167 13.57 -9.24 -5.08
C VAL A 167 12.09 -9.00 -5.39
N LEU A 168 11.49 -7.94 -4.83
CA LEU A 168 10.09 -7.59 -5.12
C LEU A 168 9.85 -7.28 -6.59
N ASN A 169 10.76 -6.55 -7.23
CA ASN A 169 10.64 -6.27 -8.67
C ASN A 169 10.65 -7.56 -9.51
N TYR A 170 11.50 -8.53 -9.17
CA TYR A 170 11.57 -9.83 -9.86
C TYR A 170 10.39 -10.76 -9.52
N LEU A 171 9.81 -10.66 -8.32
CA LEU A 171 8.65 -11.45 -7.90
C LEU A 171 7.36 -11.07 -8.65
N GLY A 172 7.33 -9.92 -9.32
CA GLY A 172 6.23 -9.61 -10.23
C GLY A 172 6.06 -8.14 -10.60
N GLY A 173 6.73 -7.21 -9.91
CA GLY A 173 6.56 -5.76 -10.11
C GLY A 173 6.70 -5.32 -11.57
N SER A 174 7.78 -5.72 -12.24
CA SER A 174 7.99 -5.38 -13.67
C SER A 174 6.92 -5.97 -14.61
N THR A 175 6.39 -7.15 -14.30
CA THR A 175 5.33 -7.79 -15.10
C THR A 175 3.97 -7.14 -14.84
N LEU A 176 3.66 -6.84 -13.58
CA LEU A 176 2.46 -6.11 -13.20
C LEU A 176 2.45 -4.72 -13.84
N PHE A 177 3.55 -3.96 -13.75
CA PHE A 177 3.68 -2.65 -14.40
C PHE A 177 3.36 -2.69 -15.90
N ARG A 178 3.93 -3.65 -16.64
CA ARG A 178 3.65 -3.82 -18.09
C ARG A 178 2.17 -4.10 -18.36
N LYS A 179 1.53 -4.94 -17.54
CA LYS A 179 0.10 -5.25 -17.66
C LYS A 179 -0.79 -4.05 -17.36
N LEU A 180 -0.48 -3.31 -16.28
CA LEU A 180 -1.21 -2.09 -15.90
C LEU A 180 -1.12 -1.03 -17.01
N LYS A 181 0.08 -0.81 -17.56
CA LYS A 181 0.28 0.08 -18.71
C LYS A 181 -0.50 -0.36 -19.94
N LYS A 182 -0.46 -1.65 -20.30
CA LYS A 182 -1.21 -2.18 -21.44
C LYS A 182 -2.74 -2.03 -21.28
N ALA A 183 -3.24 -2.13 -20.05
CA ALA A 183 -4.65 -2.05 -19.73
C ALA A 183 -5.12 -0.63 -19.37
N ASN A 184 -4.26 0.39 -19.46
CA ASN A 184 -4.53 1.77 -19.02
C ASN A 184 -5.05 1.87 -17.58
N ILE A 185 -4.57 0.99 -16.69
CA ILE A 185 -4.93 1.02 -15.27
C ILE A 185 -3.94 1.95 -14.53
N PRO A 186 -4.43 2.94 -13.76
CA PRO A 186 -3.55 3.86 -13.04
C PRO A 186 -2.66 3.14 -12.02
N SER A 187 -1.43 3.64 -11.82
CA SER A 187 -0.47 3.11 -10.83
C SER A 187 0.53 4.17 -10.41
N ASN A 188 1.20 3.96 -9.27
CA ASN A 188 2.28 4.82 -8.80
C ASN A 188 3.49 4.81 -9.74
N ASN A 189 4.20 5.94 -9.77
CA ASN A 189 5.43 6.12 -10.54
C ASN A 189 6.66 5.92 -9.65
N GLY A 190 7.05 4.67 -9.47
CA GLY A 190 8.15 4.30 -8.59
C GLY A 190 7.68 3.98 -7.17
N PHE A 191 8.39 3.06 -6.53
CA PHE A 191 8.07 2.51 -5.22
C PHE A 191 9.29 2.54 -4.30
N ALA A 192 9.09 2.98 -3.06
CA ALA A 192 10.10 3.03 -2.01
C ALA A 192 9.50 2.54 -0.67
N GLY A 193 10.28 2.60 0.42
CA GLY A 193 9.84 2.09 1.73
C GLY A 193 10.17 0.62 1.98
N VAL A 194 10.99 -0.01 1.12
CA VAL A 194 11.39 -1.41 1.24
C VAL A 194 12.75 -1.49 1.92
N TYR A 195 12.81 -2.08 3.11
CA TYR A 195 14.06 -2.20 3.89
C TYR A 195 14.05 -3.41 4.86
N GLY A 196 15.03 -3.44 5.76
CA GLY A 196 15.23 -4.55 6.70
C GLY A 196 14.14 -4.70 7.77
N PHE A 197 13.45 -3.61 8.13
CA PHE A 197 12.56 -3.48 9.31
C PHE A 197 13.27 -3.73 10.64
N ASN A 198 14.53 -3.32 10.74
CA ASN A 198 15.40 -3.59 11.88
C ASN A 198 16.45 -2.49 12.09
N THR A 199 16.05 -1.23 11.96
CA THR A 199 16.94 -0.07 12.11
C THR A 199 16.29 1.03 12.93
N ASP A 200 17.06 1.59 13.86
CA ASP A 200 16.66 2.78 14.61
C ASP A 200 16.83 4.05 13.78
N ASP A 201 17.73 4.05 12.78
CA ASP A 201 17.91 5.15 11.83
C ASP A 201 16.93 5.04 10.66
N TYR A 202 15.65 5.18 10.97
CA TYR A 202 14.60 5.25 9.95
C TYR A 202 14.68 6.55 9.15
N ALA A 203 15.13 7.64 9.77
CA ALA A 203 15.30 8.94 9.10
C ALA A 203 16.30 8.85 7.94
N GLY A 204 17.46 8.22 8.14
CA GLY A 204 18.43 7.98 7.07
C GLY A 204 17.86 7.12 5.93
N CYS A 205 17.08 6.09 6.24
CA CYS A 205 16.37 5.31 5.22
C CYS A 205 15.39 6.17 4.42
N PHE A 206 14.63 7.02 5.10
CA PHE A 206 13.65 7.91 4.47
C PHE A 206 14.31 8.96 3.58
N GLU A 207 15.41 9.55 4.03
CA GLU A 207 16.20 10.51 3.27
C GLU A 207 16.72 9.90 1.95
N GLU A 208 17.23 8.66 1.99
CA GLU A 208 17.65 7.93 0.79
C GLU A 208 16.50 7.74 -0.20
N TRP A 209 15.27 7.51 0.27
CA TRP A 209 14.10 7.43 -0.62
C TRP A 209 13.73 8.78 -1.23
N LEU A 210 13.84 9.87 -0.46
CA LEU A 210 13.55 11.22 -0.95
C LEU A 210 14.54 11.70 -2.02
N LYS A 211 15.78 11.20 -2.03
CA LYS A 211 16.74 11.46 -3.12
C LYS A 211 16.24 10.97 -4.48
N ALA A 212 15.32 10.00 -4.51
CA ALA A 212 14.67 9.49 -5.73
C ALA A 212 13.25 10.06 -5.95
N ALA A 213 12.84 11.08 -5.19
CA ALA A 213 11.51 11.65 -5.28
C ALA A 213 11.16 12.05 -6.71
N SER A 214 10.02 11.56 -7.18
CA SER A 214 9.46 11.91 -8.47
C SER A 214 7.94 12.02 -8.36
N ARG A 215 7.32 12.80 -9.25
CA ARG A 215 5.86 12.99 -9.26
C ARG A 215 5.16 11.64 -9.30
N GLY A 216 4.29 11.39 -8.32
CA GLY A 216 3.51 10.16 -8.22
C GLY A 216 4.27 8.95 -7.65
N MET A 217 5.47 9.14 -7.10
CA MET A 217 6.17 8.12 -6.33
C MET A 217 5.38 7.76 -5.08
N LEU A 218 5.40 6.47 -4.71
CA LEU A 218 4.78 5.95 -3.49
C LEU A 218 5.86 5.43 -2.54
N ILE A 219 5.84 5.90 -1.30
CA ILE A 219 6.63 5.35 -0.19
C ILE A 219 5.68 4.55 0.71
N MET A 220 6.04 3.31 1.03
CA MET A 220 5.33 2.46 1.98
C MET A 220 5.91 2.61 3.39
N CYS A 221 5.06 2.58 4.41
CA CYS A 221 5.45 2.56 5.82
C CYS A 221 4.50 1.72 6.68
N HIS A 222 4.91 1.42 7.91
CA HIS A 222 4.22 0.53 8.85
C HIS A 222 4.16 1.10 10.29
N PRO A 223 3.77 2.36 10.52
CA PRO A 223 3.71 2.92 11.87
C PRO A 223 2.66 2.23 12.75
N ALA A 224 2.97 2.09 14.04
CA ALA A 224 2.04 1.73 15.10
C ALA A 224 2.42 2.46 16.39
N ILE A 225 1.45 2.71 17.27
CA ILE A 225 1.70 3.38 18.56
C ILE A 225 2.05 2.42 19.71
N THR A 226 1.74 1.13 19.55
CA THR A 226 1.94 0.10 20.58
C THR A 226 2.58 -1.14 19.97
N LEU A 227 3.31 -1.88 20.81
CA LEU A 227 3.84 -3.18 20.44
C LEU A 227 2.71 -4.22 20.37
N ASP A 228 2.72 -5.04 19.33
CA ASP A 228 2.00 -6.30 19.26
C ASP A 228 3.00 -7.47 19.26
N LYS A 229 2.75 -8.50 20.07
CA LYS A 229 3.63 -9.69 20.20
C LYS A 229 3.49 -10.67 19.02
N ASN A 230 2.41 -10.57 18.26
CA ASN A 230 2.14 -11.40 17.09
C ASN A 230 2.63 -10.76 15.79
N ASP A 231 3.18 -9.55 15.86
CA ASP A 231 3.71 -8.82 14.72
C ASP A 231 5.24 -8.87 14.71
N ALA A 232 5.81 -9.45 13.66
CA ALA A 232 7.24 -9.65 13.51
C ALA A 232 8.04 -8.34 13.38
N ILE A 233 7.39 -7.23 12.99
CA ILE A 233 8.04 -5.92 12.84
C ILE A 233 7.58 -4.90 13.89
N SER A 234 6.92 -5.36 14.95
CA SER A 234 6.31 -4.56 16.02
C SER A 234 7.22 -3.47 16.60
N ALA A 235 8.48 -3.79 16.89
CA ALA A 235 9.44 -2.81 17.40
C ALA A 235 9.73 -1.71 16.38
N GLN A 236 9.89 -2.08 15.10
CA GLN A 236 10.14 -1.13 14.02
C GLN A 236 8.94 -0.20 13.78
N ARG A 237 7.71 -0.70 13.93
CA ARG A 237 6.50 0.12 13.77
C ARG A 237 6.49 1.35 14.70
N LEU A 238 6.98 1.19 15.93
CA LEU A 238 7.14 2.31 16.87
C LEU A 238 8.17 3.33 16.39
N VAL A 239 9.27 2.87 15.80
CA VAL A 239 10.33 3.74 15.26
C VAL A 239 9.78 4.57 14.10
N GLU A 240 9.07 3.92 13.16
CA GLU A 240 8.41 4.60 12.05
C GLU A 240 7.41 5.65 12.55
N TYR A 241 6.55 5.28 13.50
CA TYR A 241 5.56 6.21 14.08
C TYR A 241 6.23 7.42 14.73
N LYS A 242 7.27 7.21 15.56
CA LYS A 242 8.02 8.31 16.20
C LYS A 242 8.62 9.26 15.17
N PHE A 243 9.19 8.74 14.09
CA PHE A 243 9.73 9.56 13.01
C PHE A 243 8.64 10.42 12.35
N PHE A 244 7.51 9.84 11.96
CA PHE A 244 6.45 10.60 11.29
C PHE A 244 5.76 11.63 12.19
N CYS A 245 5.76 11.42 13.51
CA CYS A 245 5.28 12.39 14.49
C CYS A 245 6.29 13.52 14.79
N SER A 246 7.56 13.36 14.42
CA SER A 246 8.61 14.34 14.72
C SER A 246 8.56 15.57 13.81
N GLU A 247 9.19 16.67 14.26
CA GLU A 247 9.44 17.86 13.43
C GLU A 247 10.51 17.61 12.35
N GLN A 248 11.32 16.56 12.49
CA GLN A 248 12.31 16.18 11.49
C GLN A 248 11.66 15.79 10.17
N PHE A 249 10.52 15.10 10.20
CA PHE A 249 9.83 14.65 8.99
C PHE A 249 9.43 15.79 8.02
N PRO A 250 8.66 16.82 8.43
CA PRO A 250 8.33 17.92 7.53
C PRO A 250 9.56 18.74 7.11
N GLN A 251 10.56 18.87 7.99
CA GLN A 251 11.83 19.53 7.65
C GLN A 251 12.55 18.79 6.52
N MET A 252 12.59 17.46 6.58
CA MET A 252 13.21 16.62 5.56
C MET A 252 12.47 16.70 4.23
N LEU A 253 11.13 16.70 4.22
CA LEU A 253 10.35 16.95 3.00
C LEU A 253 10.69 18.30 2.37
N ALA A 254 10.79 19.36 3.18
CA ALA A 254 11.13 20.70 2.72
C ALA A 254 12.56 20.77 2.14
N GLN A 255 13.54 20.14 2.80
CA GLN A 255 14.94 20.06 2.35
C GLN A 255 15.08 19.37 0.99
N HIS A 256 14.26 18.34 0.74
CA HIS A 256 14.25 17.61 -0.53
C HIS A 256 13.26 18.18 -1.57
N HIS A 257 12.65 19.34 -1.30
CA HIS A 257 11.61 19.93 -2.14
C HIS A 257 10.49 18.93 -2.50
N ALA A 258 10.13 18.04 -1.58
CA ALA A 258 9.04 17.08 -1.72
C ALA A 258 7.78 17.58 -0.99
N SER A 259 6.62 17.22 -1.51
CA SER A 259 5.33 17.47 -0.86
C SER A 259 4.47 16.21 -0.86
N LEU A 260 3.61 16.08 0.15
CA LEU A 260 2.67 14.96 0.23
C LEU A 260 1.43 15.26 -0.61
N ALA A 261 1.03 14.31 -1.46
CA ALA A 261 -0.18 14.38 -2.25
C ALA A 261 -0.81 12.99 -2.41
N ARG A 262 -2.14 12.95 -2.48
CA ARG A 262 -2.88 11.73 -2.84
C ARG A 262 -2.54 11.31 -4.27
N LEU A 263 -2.41 10.01 -4.52
CA LEU A 263 -2.16 9.54 -5.88
C LEU A 263 -3.42 9.69 -6.74
N SER A 264 -4.61 9.52 -6.17
CA SER A 264 -5.89 9.69 -6.88
C SER A 264 -6.07 11.07 -7.54
N THR A 265 -5.34 12.09 -7.05
CA THR A 265 -5.30 13.45 -7.59
C THR A 265 -4.01 13.79 -8.36
N THR A 266 -2.96 12.97 -8.22
CA THR A 266 -1.63 13.27 -8.76
C THR A 266 -1.28 12.46 -10.00
N ILE A 267 -1.72 11.20 -10.06
CA ILE A 267 -1.55 10.38 -11.25
C ILE A 267 -2.53 10.88 -12.31
N ASP A 268 -2.00 11.23 -13.48
CA ASP A 268 -2.85 11.67 -14.58
C ASP A 268 -3.80 10.54 -14.94
N ARG A 269 -5.11 10.79 -14.77
CA ARG A 269 -6.17 9.98 -15.40
C ARG A 269 -6.25 10.25 -16.91
N GLN A 270 -5.22 10.84 -17.51
CA GLN A 270 -5.16 11.18 -18.93
C GLN A 270 -4.93 9.93 -19.78
N SER A 271 -6.02 9.17 -19.94
CA SER A 271 -6.33 8.40 -21.15
C SER A 271 -7.85 8.12 -21.24
N GLN A 272 -8.70 9.01 -20.70
CA GLN A 272 -10.17 8.90 -20.82
C GLN A 272 -10.82 10.02 -21.65
N LEU A 273 -10.04 10.98 -22.16
CA LEU A 273 -10.52 12.02 -23.08
C LEU A 273 -9.44 12.34 -24.11
N ALA A 274 -9.19 11.39 -25.01
CA ALA A 274 -8.66 11.67 -26.34
C ALA A 274 -9.40 10.72 -27.28
N ASN A 275 -10.16 11.34 -28.19
CA ASN A 275 -11.12 10.79 -29.15
C ASN A 275 -10.75 9.42 -29.76
#